data_AF-A0A957TPM1-F1
#
_entry.id   AF-A0A957TPM1-F1
#
_cell.length_a   1.000
_cell.length_b   1.000
_cell.length_c   1.000
_cell.angle_alpha   90.00
_cell.angle_beta   90.00
_cell.angle_gamma   90.00
#
_symmetry.space_group_name_H-M   'P 1'
#
loop_
_entity.id
_entity.type
_entity.pdbx_description
1 polymer ?
#
loop_
_entity_poly.entity_id
_entity_poly.type
_entity_poly.pdbx_seq_one_letter_code
_entity_poly.pdbx_strand_id
1 'polypeptide(L)'
;PTGPVQYAGIIAYNDEDDIDAYIDECARIHAIRTQYLWQQLVDAGVSCAQPDGGFYCFPTFNQWRESLAKLGITTSPQLANHLLNTYQISSLPGTAFGVEEQELSLRLASSYLDMETDEKAEAILAAYRANPDPVVLMAEHHPNTREAVRRLGEFVKNLQK
;
A
#
# COMPACT_ATOMS: atom_id res chain seq x y z
N PRO A 1 5.60 -29.71 0.30
CA PRO A 1 6.80 -28.82 0.25
C PRO A 1 8.07 -29.64 -0.03
N THR A 2 9.01 -29.11 -0.83
CA THR A 2 10.31 -29.75 -1.11
C THR A 2 11.21 -29.75 0.14
N GLY A 3 12.20 -30.65 0.21
CA GLY A 3 13.12 -30.75 1.36
C GLY A 3 13.74 -29.42 1.83
N PRO A 4 14.24 -28.55 0.93
CA PRO A 4 14.78 -27.24 1.31
C PRO A 4 13.76 -26.30 1.97
N VAL A 5 12.51 -26.29 1.50
CA VAL A 5 11.44 -25.46 2.09
C VAL A 5 11.05 -25.98 3.48
N GLN A 6 11.09 -27.31 3.69
CA GLN A 6 10.85 -27.90 5.00
C GLN A 6 11.96 -27.53 6.00
N TYR A 7 13.22 -27.56 5.56
CA TYR A 7 14.35 -27.16 6.40
C TYR A 7 14.31 -25.68 6.78
N ALA A 8 14.03 -24.80 5.81
CA ALA A 8 13.80 -23.38 6.08
C ALA A 8 12.61 -23.15 7.03
N GLY A 9 11.54 -23.94 6.87
CA GLY A 9 10.39 -23.89 7.78
C GLY A 9 10.77 -24.26 9.21
N ILE A 10 11.56 -25.32 9.41
CA ILE A 10 12.05 -25.68 10.76
C ILE A 10 12.77 -24.50 11.40
N ILE A 11 13.70 -23.86 10.69
CA ILE A 11 14.45 -22.71 11.20
C ILE A 11 13.50 -21.53 11.49
N ALA A 12 12.61 -21.19 10.55
CA ALA A 12 11.70 -20.06 10.69
C ALA A 12 10.71 -20.19 11.86
N TYR A 13 10.46 -21.41 12.35
CA TYR A 13 9.57 -21.69 13.49
C TYR A 13 10.33 -22.16 14.74
N ASN A 14 11.65 -21.97 14.82
CA ASN A 14 12.48 -22.49 15.91
C ASN A 14 12.61 -21.54 17.13
N ASP A 15 11.71 -20.57 17.30
CA ASP A 15 11.72 -19.56 18.39
C ASP A 15 13.14 -19.00 18.65
N GLU A 16 13.76 -18.45 17.60
CA GLU A 16 15.09 -17.81 17.67
C GLU A 16 14.93 -16.28 17.81
N ASP A 17 15.54 -15.71 18.86
CA ASP A 17 15.38 -14.29 19.23
C ASP A 17 15.73 -13.30 18.10
N ASP A 18 16.68 -13.66 17.23
CA ASP A 18 17.12 -12.83 16.11
C ASP A 18 16.10 -12.83 14.95
N ILE A 19 15.43 -13.95 14.72
CA ILE A 19 14.32 -14.08 13.76
C ILE A 19 13.12 -13.26 14.25
N ASP A 20 12.76 -13.39 15.53
CA ASP A 20 11.65 -12.64 16.12
C ASP A 20 11.91 -11.12 16.08
N ALA A 21 13.12 -10.69 16.43
CA ALA A 21 13.52 -9.29 16.33
C ALA A 21 13.43 -8.78 14.89
N TYR A 22 13.85 -9.58 13.90
CA TYR A 22 13.75 -9.22 12.49
C TYR A 22 12.29 -9.12 12.01
N ILE A 23 11.41 -10.04 12.45
CA ILE A 23 9.98 -10.00 12.15
C ILE A 23 9.36 -8.73 12.72
N ASP A 24 9.67 -8.37 13.97
CA ASP A 24 9.19 -7.16 14.63
C ASP A 24 9.64 -5.89 13.91
N GLU A 25 10.90 -5.81 13.48
CA GLU A 25 11.41 -4.70 12.67
C GLU A 25 10.66 -4.57 11.35
N CYS A 26 10.50 -5.68 10.61
CA CYS A 26 9.76 -5.70 9.35
C CYS A 26 8.30 -5.28 9.55
N ALA A 27 7.64 -5.79 10.60
CA ALA A 27 6.26 -5.45 10.94
C ALA A 27 6.12 -3.95 11.21
N ARG A 28 7.06 -3.34 11.95
CA ARG A 28 7.05 -1.89 12.23
C ARG A 28 7.26 -1.05 10.97
N ILE A 29 8.20 -1.42 10.11
CA ILE A 29 8.44 -0.73 8.83
C ILE A 29 7.18 -0.77 7.96
N HIS A 30 6.55 -1.94 7.87
CA HIS A 30 5.31 -2.07 7.11
C HIS A 30 4.14 -1.29 7.73
N ALA A 31 4.01 -1.30 9.05
CA ALA A 31 3.01 -0.50 9.75
C ALA A 31 3.17 0.99 9.44
N ILE A 32 4.40 1.52 9.50
CA ILE A 32 4.70 2.92 9.13
C ILE A 32 4.22 3.23 7.71
N ARG A 33 4.56 2.37 6.74
CA ARG A 33 4.24 2.58 5.33
C ARG A 33 2.74 2.50 5.05
N THR A 34 2.05 1.50 5.63
CA THR A 34 0.60 1.31 5.44
C THR A 34 -0.19 2.41 6.14
N GLN A 35 0.20 2.81 7.36
CA GLN A 35 -0.41 3.94 8.06
C GLN A 35 -0.18 5.27 7.34
N TYR A 36 1.01 5.49 6.76
CA TYR A 36 1.28 6.67 5.94
C TYR A 36 0.32 6.73 4.74
N LEU A 37 0.19 5.65 3.97
CA LEU A 37 -0.75 5.62 2.83
C LEU A 37 -2.19 5.87 3.28
N TRP A 38 -2.63 5.22 4.35
CA TRP A 38 -3.96 5.42 4.92
C TRP A 38 -4.21 6.88 5.33
N GLN A 39 -3.28 7.50 6.05
CA GLN A 39 -3.41 8.89 6.49
C GLN A 39 -3.55 9.81 5.28
N GLN A 40 -2.74 9.61 4.23
CA GLN A 40 -2.81 10.41 3.01
C GLN A 40 -4.13 10.24 2.25
N LEU A 41 -4.73 9.05 2.29
CA LEU A 41 -6.07 8.80 1.74
C LEU A 41 -7.14 9.57 2.52
N VAL A 42 -7.14 9.44 3.85
CA VAL A 42 -8.13 10.08 4.72
C VAL A 42 -8.01 11.60 4.68
N ASP A 43 -6.79 12.14 4.67
CA ASP A 43 -6.54 13.59 4.53
C ASP A 43 -7.01 14.13 3.18
N ALA A 44 -6.96 13.32 2.11
CA ALA A 44 -7.55 13.64 0.82
C ALA A 44 -9.09 13.48 0.78
N GLY A 45 -9.69 13.04 1.89
CA GLY A 45 -11.12 12.80 2.04
C GLY A 45 -11.59 11.45 1.52
N VAL A 46 -10.69 10.52 1.16
CA VAL A 46 -11.05 9.19 0.68
C VAL A 46 -11.46 8.31 1.86
N SER A 47 -12.64 7.68 1.79
CA SER A 47 -13.08 6.72 2.81
C SER A 47 -12.20 5.46 2.79
N CYS A 48 -11.51 5.18 3.90
CA CYS A 48 -10.69 3.99 4.09
C CYS A 48 -10.68 3.58 5.56
N ALA A 49 -10.90 2.28 5.82
CA ALA A 49 -10.73 1.72 7.16
C ALA A 49 -9.27 1.86 7.61
N GLN A 50 -9.07 2.16 8.90
CA GLN A 50 -7.73 2.23 9.49
C GLN A 50 -7.09 0.83 9.45
N PRO A 51 -5.85 0.71 8.95
CA PRO A 51 -5.16 -0.57 8.89
C PRO A 51 -4.55 -0.93 10.25
N ASP A 52 -4.95 -2.06 10.82
CA ASP A 52 -4.35 -2.66 12.03
C ASP A 52 -3.37 -3.81 11.70
N GLY A 53 -3.23 -4.15 10.41
CA GLY A 53 -2.34 -5.20 9.94
C GLY A 53 -2.37 -5.37 8.42
N GLY A 54 -1.53 -6.27 7.92
CA GLY A 54 -1.33 -6.48 6.48
C GLY A 54 -0.52 -5.36 5.83
N PHE A 55 -0.41 -5.42 4.49
CA PHE A 55 0.45 -4.52 3.71
C PHE A 55 -0.32 -3.79 2.60
N TYR A 56 -1.57 -3.42 2.88
CA TYR A 56 -2.44 -2.76 1.92
C TYR A 56 -3.51 -1.91 2.60
N CYS A 57 -4.06 -0.96 1.85
CA CYS A 57 -5.27 -0.22 2.17
C CYS A 57 -6.41 -0.66 1.22
N PHE A 58 -7.66 -0.53 1.69
CA PHE A 58 -8.85 -0.85 0.89
C PHE A 58 -9.82 0.34 0.81
N PRO A 59 -9.43 1.45 0.17
CA PRO A 59 -10.29 2.63 0.06
C PRO A 59 -11.49 2.40 -0.87
N THR A 60 -12.55 3.17 -0.64
CA THR A 60 -13.68 3.30 -1.54
C THR A 60 -13.83 4.74 -2.04
N PHE A 61 -14.12 4.87 -3.34
CA PHE A 61 -14.33 6.14 -4.03
C PHE A 61 -15.81 6.39 -4.34
N ASN A 62 -16.72 5.60 -3.72
CA ASN A 62 -18.16 5.64 -3.96
C ASN A 62 -18.78 7.05 -3.81
N GLN A 63 -18.26 7.87 -2.92
CA GLN A 63 -18.70 9.26 -2.72
C GLN A 63 -18.55 10.15 -3.97
N TRP A 64 -17.68 9.78 -4.91
CA TRP A 64 -17.47 10.48 -6.18
C TRP A 64 -18.07 9.73 -7.38
N ARG A 65 -19.05 8.84 -7.16
CA ARG A 65 -19.68 8.04 -8.24
C ARG A 65 -20.13 8.91 -9.43
N GLU A 66 -20.74 10.06 -9.17
CA GLU A 66 -21.21 10.95 -10.25
C GLU A 66 -20.05 11.58 -11.03
N SER A 67 -19.01 12.07 -10.35
CA SER A 67 -17.80 12.61 -11.00
C SER A 67 -17.07 11.53 -11.82
N LEU A 68 -16.98 10.32 -11.28
CA LEU A 68 -16.38 9.17 -11.97
C LEU A 68 -17.21 8.74 -13.19
N ALA A 69 -18.53 8.75 -13.09
CA ALA A 69 -19.42 8.42 -14.21
C ALA A 69 -19.24 9.39 -15.39
N LYS A 70 -18.97 10.69 -15.13
CA LYS A 70 -18.64 11.68 -16.17
C LYS A 70 -17.34 11.36 -16.91
N LEU A 71 -16.43 10.63 -16.27
CA LEU A 71 -15.19 10.11 -16.88
C LEU A 71 -15.39 8.74 -17.56
N GLY A 72 -16.62 8.23 -17.60
CA GLY A 72 -16.93 6.90 -18.12
C GLY A 72 -16.56 5.76 -17.16
N ILE A 73 -16.37 6.07 -15.86
CA ILE A 73 -15.98 5.11 -14.84
C ILE A 73 -17.18 4.82 -13.94
N THR A 74 -17.75 3.62 -14.08
CA THR A 74 -18.88 3.15 -13.27
C THR A 74 -18.57 1.88 -12.49
N THR A 75 -17.42 1.24 -12.74
CA THR A 75 -16.99 0.01 -12.07
C THR A 75 -15.57 0.09 -11.51
N SER A 76 -15.26 -0.72 -10.49
CA SER A 76 -13.92 -0.78 -9.90
C SER A 76 -12.82 -1.22 -10.89
N PRO A 77 -13.03 -2.15 -11.84
CA PRO A 77 -12.05 -2.42 -12.90
C PRO A 77 -11.76 -1.23 -13.80
N GLN A 78 -12.78 -0.43 -14.15
CA GLN A 78 -12.57 0.79 -14.93
C GLN A 78 -11.77 1.83 -14.13
N LEU A 79 -12.07 1.96 -12.84
CA LEU A 79 -11.32 2.83 -11.94
C LEU A 79 -9.85 2.43 -11.84
N ALA A 80 -9.56 1.14 -11.63
CA ALA A 80 -8.20 0.61 -11.57
C ALA A 80 -7.44 0.88 -12.89
N ASN A 81 -8.07 0.64 -14.04
CA ASN A 81 -7.49 0.92 -15.34
C ASN A 81 -7.26 2.43 -15.58
N HIS A 82 -8.17 3.29 -15.13
CA HIS A 82 -7.99 4.73 -15.25
C HIS A 82 -6.80 5.23 -14.42
N LEU A 83 -6.67 4.77 -13.18
CA LEU A 83 -5.52 5.08 -12.34
C LEU A 83 -4.20 4.61 -12.97
N LEU A 84 -4.19 3.40 -13.54
CA LEU A 84 -3.01 2.87 -14.22
C LEU A 84 -2.64 3.72 -15.44
N ASN A 85 -3.59 3.96 -16.34
CA ASN A 85 -3.31 4.61 -17.62
C ASN A 85 -3.01 6.11 -17.47
N THR A 86 -3.73 6.81 -16.59
CA THR A 86 -3.65 8.27 -16.46
C THR A 86 -2.70 8.72 -15.37
N TYR A 87 -2.67 8.01 -14.23
CA TYR A 87 -1.87 8.39 -13.07
C TYR A 87 -0.70 7.45 -12.81
N GLN A 88 -0.51 6.42 -13.64
CA GLN A 88 0.57 5.43 -13.49
C GLN A 88 0.57 4.78 -12.10
N ILE A 89 -0.63 4.54 -11.56
CA ILE A 89 -0.86 3.85 -10.28
C ILE A 89 -1.49 2.49 -10.57
N SER A 90 -0.76 1.42 -10.26
CA SER A 90 -1.29 0.06 -10.32
C SER A 90 -2.06 -0.27 -9.04
N SER A 91 -3.26 -0.82 -9.17
CA SER A 91 -4.13 -1.24 -8.07
C SER A 91 -4.97 -2.44 -8.49
N LEU A 92 -5.52 -3.17 -7.52
CA LEU A 92 -6.48 -4.25 -7.80
C LEU A 92 -7.91 -3.75 -7.57
N PRO A 93 -8.85 -4.01 -8.49
CA PRO A 93 -10.24 -3.65 -8.28
C PRO A 93 -10.87 -4.51 -7.17
N GLY A 94 -11.89 -3.96 -6.49
CA GLY A 94 -12.65 -4.68 -5.48
C GLY A 94 -13.24 -6.01 -5.98
N THR A 95 -13.56 -6.11 -7.27
CA THR A 95 -14.07 -7.35 -7.89
C THR A 95 -13.10 -8.53 -7.78
N ALA A 96 -11.79 -8.29 -7.69
CA ALA A 96 -10.81 -9.34 -7.45
C ALA A 96 -10.92 -9.97 -6.04
N PHE A 97 -11.71 -9.36 -5.16
CA PHE A 97 -11.96 -9.77 -3.78
C PHE A 97 -13.43 -10.11 -3.51
N GLY A 98 -14.24 -10.27 -4.57
CA GLY A 98 -15.66 -10.62 -4.46
C GLY A 98 -16.58 -9.45 -4.13
N VAL A 99 -16.11 -8.21 -4.26
CA VAL A 99 -16.94 -7.00 -4.14
C VAL A 99 -17.71 -6.76 -5.44
N GLU A 100 -18.95 -6.26 -5.34
CA GLU A 100 -19.78 -5.91 -6.49
C GLU A 100 -19.07 -4.91 -7.42
N GLU A 101 -19.23 -5.06 -8.73
CA GLU A 101 -18.46 -4.27 -9.70
C GLU A 101 -18.69 -2.77 -9.58
N GLN A 102 -19.91 -2.35 -9.19
CA GLN A 102 -20.27 -0.94 -9.08
C GLN A 102 -19.76 -0.34 -7.77
N GLU A 103 -19.34 -1.13 -6.79
CA GLU A 103 -18.65 -0.60 -5.62
C GLU A 103 -17.22 -0.23 -6.02
N LEU A 104 -16.94 1.08 -5.99
CA LEU A 104 -15.73 1.71 -6.52
C LEU A 104 -14.59 1.61 -5.50
N SER A 105 -14.31 0.40 -5.04
CA SER A 105 -13.23 0.07 -4.12
C SER A 105 -11.99 -0.48 -4.83
N LEU A 106 -10.82 -0.23 -4.23
CA LEU A 106 -9.53 -0.69 -4.73
C LEU A 106 -8.71 -1.28 -3.58
N ARG A 107 -7.90 -2.30 -3.87
CA ARG A 107 -6.78 -2.69 -2.99
C ARG A 107 -5.51 -1.98 -3.43
N LEU A 108 -4.94 -1.17 -2.54
CA LEU A 108 -3.67 -0.47 -2.73
C LEU A 108 -2.59 -1.14 -1.88
N ALA A 109 -1.64 -1.84 -2.52
CA ALA A 109 -0.54 -2.47 -1.82
C ALA A 109 0.55 -1.45 -1.45
N SER A 110 1.07 -1.54 -0.23
CA SER A 110 2.11 -0.66 0.29
C SER A 110 3.43 -1.39 0.57
N SER A 111 3.54 -2.70 0.31
CA SER A 111 4.72 -3.50 0.67
C SER A 111 5.90 -3.38 -0.28
N TYR A 112 5.66 -3.23 -1.59
CA TYR A 112 6.69 -3.43 -2.60
C TYR A 112 7.45 -2.15 -2.98
N LEU A 113 6.73 -1.03 -3.09
CA LEU A 113 7.26 0.23 -3.61
C LEU A 113 8.40 0.78 -2.73
N ASP A 114 9.53 1.15 -3.33
CA ASP A 114 10.80 1.48 -2.66
C ASP A 114 11.59 0.29 -2.08
N MET A 115 11.04 -0.93 -2.08
CA MET A 115 11.67 -2.17 -1.57
C MET A 115 11.75 -3.26 -2.65
N GLU A 116 11.93 -2.87 -3.92
CA GLU A 116 11.78 -3.80 -5.05
C GLU A 116 12.93 -4.82 -5.21
N THR A 117 14.06 -4.56 -4.55
CA THR A 117 15.25 -5.42 -4.55
C THR A 117 15.76 -5.60 -3.12
N ASP A 118 16.45 -6.70 -2.86
CA ASP A 118 17.08 -6.97 -1.55
C ASP A 118 17.94 -5.78 -1.11
N GLU A 119 18.74 -5.22 -2.03
CA GLU A 119 19.60 -4.07 -1.76
C GLU A 119 18.84 -2.81 -1.30
N LYS A 120 17.65 -2.57 -1.86
CA LYS A 120 16.77 -1.46 -1.44
C LYS A 120 16.05 -1.76 -0.12
N ALA A 121 15.60 -3.00 0.06
CA ALA A 121 14.97 -3.43 1.30
C ALA A 121 15.95 -3.30 2.48
N GLU A 122 17.20 -3.74 2.30
CA GLU A 122 18.29 -3.63 3.28
C GLU A 122 18.62 -2.16 3.58
N ALA A 123 18.60 -1.29 2.57
CA ALA A 123 18.81 0.15 2.77
C ALA A 123 17.71 0.77 3.64
N ILE A 124 16.44 0.39 3.44
CA ILE A 124 15.32 0.86 4.27
C ILE A 124 15.41 0.28 5.69
N LEU A 125 15.79 -0.99 5.83
CA LEU A 125 16.01 -1.61 7.14
C LEU A 125 17.14 -0.90 7.92
N ALA A 126 18.26 -0.63 7.25
CA ALA A 126 19.38 0.11 7.83
C ALA A 126 18.98 1.54 8.23
N ALA A 127 18.19 2.23 7.39
CA ALA A 127 17.66 3.55 7.69
C ALA A 127 16.73 3.53 8.92
N TYR A 128 15.83 2.56 8.99
CA TYR A 128 14.94 2.38 10.14
C TYR A 128 15.71 2.10 11.44
N ARG A 129 16.75 1.25 11.38
CA ARG A 129 17.63 0.98 12.54
C ARG A 129 18.43 2.21 12.97
N ALA A 130 18.82 3.08 12.04
CA ALA A 130 19.52 4.32 12.34
C ALA A 130 18.59 5.39 12.94
N ASN A 131 17.36 5.51 12.42
CA ASN A 131 16.34 6.41 12.94
C ASN A 131 14.93 5.83 12.68
N PRO A 132 14.24 5.33 13.72
CA PRO A 132 12.93 4.71 13.57
C PRO A 132 11.78 5.73 13.50
N ASP A 133 12.06 7.04 13.40
CA ASP A 133 11.03 8.07 13.26
C ASP A 133 10.23 7.87 11.96
N PRO A 134 8.91 7.64 12.02
CA PRO A 134 8.08 7.37 10.84
C PRO A 134 8.07 8.50 9.82
N VAL A 135 8.11 9.75 10.28
CA VAL A 135 8.02 10.93 9.41
C VAL A 135 9.32 11.08 8.63
N VAL A 136 10.47 10.93 9.30
CA VAL A 136 11.78 10.96 8.66
C VAL A 136 11.93 9.80 7.68
N LEU A 137 11.56 8.58 8.09
CA LEU A 137 11.69 7.39 7.25
C LEU A 137 10.88 7.52 5.95
N MET A 138 9.63 8.00 6.03
CA MET A 138 8.80 8.21 4.85
C MET A 138 9.30 9.39 3.99
N ALA A 139 9.79 10.47 4.62
CA ALA A 139 10.26 11.64 3.90
C ALA A 139 11.53 11.37 3.09
N GLU A 140 12.51 10.67 3.69
CA GLU A 140 13.86 10.53 3.16
C GLU A 140 14.09 9.22 2.37
N HIS A 141 13.38 8.14 2.73
CA HIS A 141 13.65 6.80 2.18
C HIS A 141 12.54 6.20 1.31
N HIS A 142 11.42 6.91 1.11
CA HIS A 142 10.27 6.41 0.34
C HIS A 142 9.85 7.32 -0.83
N PRO A 143 10.76 7.69 -1.75
CA PRO A 143 10.47 8.64 -2.81
C PRO A 143 9.36 8.16 -3.77
N ASN A 144 9.30 6.87 -4.12
CA ASN A 144 8.29 6.38 -5.05
C ASN A 144 6.93 6.29 -4.38
N THR A 145 6.87 5.88 -3.12
CA THR A 145 5.62 5.91 -2.33
C THR A 145 5.06 7.31 -2.24
N ARG A 146 5.92 8.31 -1.99
CA ARG A 146 5.50 9.73 -1.95
C ARG A 146 4.99 10.21 -3.30
N GLU A 147 5.65 9.82 -4.40
CA GLU A 147 5.19 10.18 -5.74
C GLU A 147 3.85 9.53 -6.09
N ALA A 148 3.64 8.26 -5.72
CA ALA A 148 2.36 7.57 -5.92
C ALA A 148 1.22 8.26 -5.14
N VAL A 149 1.47 8.61 -3.88
CA VAL A 149 0.52 9.38 -3.06
C VAL A 149 0.23 10.74 -3.67
N ARG A 150 1.24 11.46 -4.17
CA ARG A 150 1.07 12.76 -4.81
C ARG A 150 0.13 12.66 -6.01
N ARG A 151 0.35 11.69 -6.90
CA ARG A 151 -0.51 11.42 -8.08
C ARG A 151 -1.92 11.01 -7.68
N LEU A 152 -2.06 10.20 -6.63
CA LEU A 152 -3.37 9.84 -6.08
C LEU A 152 -4.12 11.07 -5.55
N GLY A 153 -3.42 11.97 -4.87
CA GLY A 153 -3.97 13.25 -4.44
C GLY A 153 -4.41 14.14 -5.60
N GLU A 154 -3.68 14.16 -6.72
CA GLU A 154 -4.10 14.85 -7.95
C GLU A 154 -5.38 14.25 -8.53
N PHE A 155 -5.47 12.92 -8.58
CA PHE A 155 -6.69 12.23 -9.00
C PHE A 155 -7.89 12.63 -8.16
N VAL A 156 -7.78 12.56 -6.83
CA VAL A 156 -8.86 12.92 -5.90
C VAL A 156 -9.26 14.38 -6.05
N LYS A 157 -8.30 15.31 -6.16
CA LYS A 157 -8.58 16.74 -6.43
C LYS A 157 -9.35 16.95 -7.73
N ASN A 158 -9.10 16.13 -8.76
CA ASN A 158 -9.84 16.23 -10.02
C ASN A 158 -11.29 15.73 -9.90
N LEU A 159 -11.60 14.84 -8.96
CA LEU A 159 -12.98 14.39 -8.69
C LEU A 159 -13.82 15.40 -7.89
N GLN A 160 -13.15 16.32 -7.18
CA GLN A 160 -13.76 17.35 -6.34
C GLN A 160 -14.12 18.65 -7.11
N LYS A 161 -13.74 18.74 -8.39
CA LYS A 161 -14.08 19.87 -9.28
C LYS A 161 -15.43 19.65 -9.94
#